data_AF-A0A4R1FWP0-F1
#
_entry.id   AF-A0A4R1FWP0-F1
#
_cell.length_a   1.000
_cell.length_b   1.000
_cell.length_c   1.000
_cell.angle_alpha   90.00
_cell.angle_beta   90.00
_cell.angle_gamma   90.00
#
_symmetry.space_group_name_H-M   'P 1'
#
loop_
_entity.id
_entity.type
_entity.pdbx_description
1 polymer ?
#
loop_
_entity_poly.entity_id
_entity_poly.type
_entity_poly.pdbx_seq_one_letter_code
_entity_poly.pdbx_strand_id
1 'polypeptide(L)'
;MIRTVLTATAAAAVLATIAAPPALAAPGATVEVSASSGVSELQRITVNGSGFQPGLSAVAVGLCKQNFVSGIKDCDLEGGATFVNIGADGTFPTVTLTARARFNAIDCATQQCVIAAAPLPGAEPPAVRAANSAEVAVTFAGSALSPRSTPVPGSTVATERDIQGPSIVLWGITAALLLLVAAVTLIGRRRL
;
A
#
# COMPACT_ATOMS: atom_id res chain seq x y z
N MET A 1 37.47 60.70 -18.33
CA MET A 1 36.34 59.92 -18.88
C MET A 1 36.74 58.45 -18.80
N ILE A 2 36.43 57.76 -17.70
CA ILE A 2 35.33 56.77 -17.60
C ILE A 2 35.49 55.69 -18.69
N ARG A 3 36.03 54.51 -18.37
CA ARG A 3 35.34 53.19 -18.25
C ARG A 3 36.11 52.21 -19.17
N THR A 4 36.35 50.91 -18.94
CA THR A 4 35.95 49.92 -17.94
C THR A 4 36.94 48.76 -18.13
N VAL A 5 37.52 48.23 -17.07
CA VAL A 5 38.24 46.94 -17.12
C VAL A 5 37.16 45.84 -17.13
N LEU A 6 37.00 45.11 -18.24
CA LEU A 6 36.15 43.92 -18.27
C LEU A 6 36.92 42.74 -17.67
N THR A 7 36.78 42.56 -16.37
CA THR A 7 37.12 41.31 -15.69
C THR A 7 36.07 40.25 -16.01
N ALA A 8 36.44 39.24 -16.80
CA ALA A 8 35.64 38.05 -17.02
C ALA A 8 35.73 37.14 -15.77
N THR A 9 34.77 37.27 -14.85
CA THR A 9 34.59 36.30 -13.76
C THR A 9 33.55 35.27 -14.18
N ALA A 10 34.02 34.06 -14.52
CA ALA A 10 33.18 32.89 -14.69
C ALA A 10 32.57 32.50 -13.33
N ALA A 11 31.28 32.75 -13.14
CA ALA A 11 30.54 32.27 -11.97
C ALA A 11 30.13 30.81 -12.22
N ALA A 12 30.91 29.87 -11.70
CA ALA A 12 30.53 28.46 -11.60
C ALA A 12 29.43 28.34 -10.54
N ALA A 13 28.17 28.30 -10.98
CA ALA A 13 27.03 28.01 -10.11
C ALA A 13 27.04 26.51 -9.76
N VAL A 14 27.52 26.17 -8.56
CA VAL A 14 27.36 24.83 -7.99
C VAL A 14 25.90 24.67 -7.60
N LEU A 15 25.11 23.98 -8.43
CA LEU A 15 23.78 23.51 -8.04
C LEU A 15 23.94 22.39 -7.00
N ALA A 16 23.82 22.74 -5.72
CA ALA A 16 23.58 21.75 -4.69
C ALA A 16 22.15 21.20 -4.87
N THR A 17 22.03 20.03 -5.48
CA THR A 17 20.79 19.25 -5.49
C THR A 17 20.49 18.82 -4.06
N ILE A 18 19.56 19.49 -3.40
CA ILE A 18 18.98 19.03 -2.15
C ILE A 18 18.15 17.80 -2.50
N ALA A 19 18.74 16.61 -2.36
CA ALA A 19 18.00 15.37 -2.47
C ALA A 19 17.01 15.32 -1.30
N ALA A 20 15.72 15.50 -1.58
CA ALA A 20 14.69 15.22 -0.60
C ALA A 20 14.85 13.74 -0.18
N PRO A 21 14.85 13.44 1.14
CA PRO A 21 14.89 12.04 1.57
C PRO A 21 13.70 11.31 0.93
N PRO A 22 13.88 10.06 0.46
CA PRO A 22 12.79 9.29 -0.09
C PRO A 22 11.71 9.22 0.98
N ALA A 23 10.51 9.72 0.68
CA ALA A 23 9.36 9.53 1.53
C ALA A 23 9.13 8.02 1.62
N LEU A 24 9.48 7.43 2.76
CA LEU A 24 9.10 6.06 3.07
C LEU A 24 7.58 6.01 2.94
N ALA A 25 7.07 5.18 2.03
CA ALA A 25 5.64 4.93 1.93
C ALA A 25 5.14 4.59 3.34
N ALA A 26 4.11 5.30 3.81
CA ALA A 26 3.47 4.95 5.07
C ALA A 26 3.16 3.45 5.02
N PRO A 27 3.49 2.68 6.08
CA PRO A 27 3.15 1.26 6.13
C PRO A 27 1.65 1.13 5.83
N GLY A 28 1.29 0.36 4.80
CA GLY A 28 -0.11 0.06 4.52
C GLY A 28 -0.77 -0.66 5.69
N ALA A 29 -2.09 -0.84 5.62
CA ALA A 29 -2.79 -1.61 6.65
C ALA A 29 -2.16 -2.99 6.86
N THR A 30 -2.11 -3.43 8.11
CA THR A 30 -1.61 -4.75 8.50
C THR A 30 -2.58 -5.42 9.46
N VAL A 31 -2.61 -6.75 9.40
CA VAL A 31 -3.38 -7.60 10.30
C VAL A 31 -2.44 -8.61 10.93
N GLU A 32 -2.54 -8.74 12.25
CA GLU A 32 -1.84 -9.75 13.04
C GLU A 32 -2.86 -10.73 13.62
N VAL A 33 -2.55 -12.01 13.53
CA VAL A 33 -3.40 -13.09 14.04
C VAL A 33 -2.62 -13.98 15.00
N SER A 34 -3.29 -14.42 16.07
CA SER A 34 -2.68 -15.32 17.07
C SER A 34 -2.31 -16.70 16.53
N ALA A 35 -2.95 -17.14 15.44
CA ALA A 35 -2.61 -18.38 14.74
C ALA A 35 -3.04 -18.28 13.27
N SER A 36 -2.18 -18.73 12.37
CA SER A 36 -2.43 -18.77 10.92
C SER A 36 -2.05 -20.10 10.27
N SER A 37 -1.37 -21.00 10.99
CA SER A 37 -0.93 -22.29 10.45
C SER A 37 -1.26 -23.43 11.40
N GLY A 38 -1.63 -24.59 10.86
CA GLY A 38 -2.03 -25.74 11.67
C GLY A 38 -3.23 -25.43 12.57
N VAL A 39 -4.09 -24.51 12.14
CA VAL A 39 -5.26 -24.07 12.90
C VAL A 39 -6.20 -25.25 13.10
N SER A 40 -6.65 -25.46 14.32
CA SER A 40 -7.62 -26.51 14.67
C SER A 40 -9.05 -26.03 14.48
N GLU A 41 -9.96 -26.97 14.22
CA GLU A 41 -11.40 -26.68 14.16
C GLU A 41 -11.89 -26.08 15.49
N LEU A 42 -12.74 -25.05 15.41
CA LEU A 42 -13.27 -24.25 16.52
C LEU A 42 -12.21 -23.51 17.35
N GLN A 43 -10.95 -23.44 16.90
CA GLN A 43 -9.92 -22.67 17.58
C GLN A 43 -10.30 -21.19 17.60
N ARG A 44 -10.17 -20.54 18.76
CA ARG A 44 -10.32 -19.08 18.87
C ARG A 44 -9.06 -18.38 18.37
N ILE A 45 -9.22 -17.50 17.39
CA ILE A 45 -8.14 -16.69 16.83
C ILE A 45 -8.44 -15.22 17.14
N THR A 46 -7.54 -14.57 17.87
CA THR A 46 -7.54 -13.11 18.00
C THR A 46 -6.93 -12.45 16.77
N VAL A 47 -7.54 -11.37 16.33
CA VAL A 47 -7.15 -10.56 15.18
C VAL A 47 -6.97 -9.11 15.64
N ASN A 48 -5.81 -8.55 15.36
CA ASN A 48 -5.49 -7.15 15.62
C ASN A 48 -5.13 -6.47 14.30
N GLY A 49 -5.48 -5.19 14.14
CA GLY A 49 -5.14 -4.42 12.95
C GLY A 49 -4.49 -3.10 13.30
N SER A 50 -3.56 -2.66 12.45
CA SER A 50 -2.87 -1.38 12.56
C SER A 50 -2.48 -0.84 11.19
N GLY A 51 -2.16 0.46 11.12
CA GLY A 51 -1.81 1.12 9.86
C GLY A 51 -3.00 1.40 8.94
N PHE A 52 -4.23 1.24 9.44
CA PHE A 52 -5.43 1.67 8.72
C PHE A 52 -5.57 3.19 8.80
N GLN A 53 -6.18 3.77 7.77
CA GLN A 53 -6.54 5.17 7.73
C GLN A 53 -7.54 5.47 8.87
N PRO A 54 -7.21 6.42 9.76
CA PRO A 54 -8.07 6.77 10.88
C PRO A 54 -9.47 7.20 10.46
N GLY A 55 -10.48 6.81 11.25
CA GLY A 55 -11.87 7.22 11.06
C GLY A 55 -12.65 6.44 10.00
N LEU A 56 -12.04 5.46 9.33
CA LEU A 56 -12.79 4.54 8.47
C LEU A 56 -13.84 3.78 9.29
N SER A 57 -15.07 3.75 8.79
CA SER A 57 -16.17 3.00 9.38
C SER A 57 -16.45 1.72 8.60
N ALA A 58 -17.01 0.71 9.26
CA ALA A 58 -17.47 -0.53 8.64
C ALA A 58 -16.39 -1.28 7.84
N VAL A 59 -15.19 -1.39 8.41
CA VAL A 59 -14.15 -2.30 7.92
C VAL A 59 -14.57 -3.72 8.29
N ALA A 60 -14.73 -4.60 7.30
CA ALA A 60 -15.09 -5.99 7.53
C ALA A 60 -13.86 -6.76 7.99
N VAL A 61 -13.97 -7.59 9.03
CA VAL A 61 -12.93 -8.48 9.55
C VAL A 61 -13.49 -9.89 9.62
N GLY A 62 -12.81 -10.88 9.04
CA GLY A 62 -13.31 -12.26 9.08
C GLY A 62 -12.40 -13.29 8.40
N LEU A 63 -12.73 -14.57 8.63
CA LEU A 63 -12.16 -15.68 7.88
C LEU A 63 -12.92 -15.81 6.55
N CYS A 64 -12.20 -15.78 5.44
CA CYS A 64 -12.76 -15.79 4.10
C CYS A 64 -12.00 -16.76 3.18
N LYS A 65 -12.64 -17.17 2.10
CA LYS A 65 -11.93 -17.74 0.95
C LYS A 65 -10.96 -16.70 0.38
N GLN A 66 -9.78 -17.13 -0.07
CA GLN A 66 -8.86 -16.25 -0.78
C GLN A 66 -9.50 -15.67 -2.06
N ASN A 67 -9.21 -14.40 -2.38
CA ASN A 67 -9.82 -13.67 -3.50
C ASN A 67 -11.35 -13.55 -3.38
N PHE A 68 -11.87 -13.44 -2.15
CA PHE A 68 -13.28 -13.19 -1.92
C PHE A 68 -13.77 -11.94 -2.67
N VAL A 69 -15.00 -12.01 -3.18
CA VAL A 69 -15.66 -10.90 -3.89
C VAL A 69 -16.86 -10.42 -3.09
N SER A 70 -17.55 -11.35 -2.43
CA SER A 70 -18.72 -11.07 -1.61
C SER A 70 -18.49 -11.55 -0.19
N GLY A 71 -18.25 -10.62 0.75
CA GLY A 71 -18.03 -10.99 2.15
C GLY A 71 -19.14 -11.85 2.75
N ILE A 72 -20.39 -11.68 2.32
CA ILE A 72 -21.52 -12.48 2.84
C ILE A 72 -21.46 -13.95 2.39
N LYS A 73 -21.00 -14.21 1.15
CA LYS A 73 -20.95 -15.57 0.60
C LYS A 73 -19.60 -16.25 0.79
N ASP A 74 -18.55 -15.45 0.81
CA ASP A 74 -17.16 -15.90 0.77
C ASP A 74 -16.49 -15.88 2.14
N CYS A 75 -17.13 -15.31 3.17
CA CYS A 75 -16.61 -15.26 4.53
C CYS A 75 -17.50 -15.97 5.54
N ASP A 76 -16.87 -16.33 6.64
CA ASP A 76 -17.44 -17.14 7.70
C ASP A 76 -18.22 -16.30 8.72
N LEU A 77 -19.43 -15.89 8.37
CA LEU A 77 -20.26 -15.00 9.20
C LEU A 77 -20.61 -15.62 10.56
N GLU A 78 -20.98 -16.89 10.57
CA GLU A 78 -21.27 -17.62 11.80
C GLU A 78 -19.99 -17.78 12.67
N GLY A 79 -18.79 -17.57 12.10
CA GLY A 79 -17.47 -17.73 12.74
C GLY A 79 -17.03 -16.47 13.47
N GLY A 80 -17.87 -15.43 13.48
CA GLY A 80 -17.59 -14.16 14.13
C GLY A 80 -17.07 -13.08 13.18
N ALA A 81 -17.16 -13.28 11.86
CA ALA A 81 -16.86 -12.19 10.93
C ALA A 81 -17.79 -11.00 11.20
N THR A 82 -17.22 -9.80 11.26
CA THR A 82 -17.90 -8.62 11.78
C THR A 82 -17.38 -7.33 11.16
N PHE A 83 -18.04 -6.21 11.48
CA PHE A 83 -17.59 -4.87 11.12
C PHE A 83 -16.94 -4.17 12.31
N VAL A 84 -15.85 -3.48 12.05
CA VAL A 84 -15.15 -2.63 13.02
C VAL A 84 -15.00 -1.21 12.48
N ASN A 85 -14.80 -0.28 13.39
CA ASN A 85 -14.43 1.10 13.07
C ASN A 85 -12.96 1.30 13.43
N ILE A 86 -12.26 2.08 12.60
CA ILE A 86 -10.85 2.39 12.78
C ILE A 86 -10.73 3.61 13.71
N GLY A 87 -10.00 3.42 14.80
CA GLY A 87 -9.67 4.44 15.77
C GLY A 87 -8.81 5.57 15.20
N ALA A 88 -8.65 6.64 15.97
CA ALA A 88 -7.83 7.79 15.60
C ALA A 88 -6.33 7.43 15.45
N ASP A 89 -5.91 6.34 16.08
CA ASP A 89 -4.58 5.75 16.04
C ASP A 89 -4.37 4.77 14.87
N GLY A 90 -5.39 4.58 14.01
CA GLY A 90 -5.31 3.68 12.86
C GLY A 90 -5.43 2.19 13.21
N THR A 91 -5.96 1.86 14.39
CA THR A 91 -6.20 0.48 14.85
C THR A 91 -7.69 0.16 14.94
N PHE A 92 -8.03 -1.12 15.09
CA PHE A 92 -9.40 -1.54 15.44
C PHE A 92 -9.39 -2.39 16.72
N PRO A 93 -10.51 -2.47 17.47
CA PRO A 93 -10.61 -3.31 18.66
C PRO A 93 -10.32 -4.79 18.34
N THR A 94 -9.59 -5.49 19.21
CA THR A 94 -9.28 -6.91 19.01
C THR A 94 -10.55 -7.72 18.72
N VAL A 95 -10.57 -8.38 17.57
CA VAL A 95 -11.65 -9.28 17.16
C VAL A 95 -11.27 -10.71 17.53
N THR A 96 -12.23 -11.49 18.02
CA THR A 96 -12.05 -12.94 18.21
C THR A 96 -12.92 -13.68 17.22
N LEU A 97 -12.28 -14.46 16.35
CA LEU A 97 -12.94 -15.36 15.41
C LEU A 97 -12.90 -16.80 15.94
N THR A 98 -13.91 -17.60 15.62
CA THR A 98 -13.92 -19.05 15.82
C THR A 98 -13.60 -19.70 14.49
N ALA A 99 -12.42 -20.30 14.37
CA ALA A 99 -11.96 -20.88 13.13
C ALA A 99 -12.78 -22.12 12.74
N ARG A 100 -13.39 -22.10 11.56
CA ARG A 100 -14.02 -23.28 10.97
C ARG A 100 -13.45 -23.55 9.62
N ALA A 101 -12.97 -24.78 9.42
CA ALA A 101 -12.39 -25.20 8.15
C ALA A 101 -13.46 -25.24 7.05
N ARG A 102 -14.74 -25.35 7.41
CA ARG A 102 -15.86 -25.38 6.48
C ARG A 102 -16.93 -24.39 6.88
N PHE A 103 -17.38 -23.63 5.90
CA PHE A 103 -18.48 -22.69 6.03
C PHE A 103 -19.09 -22.42 4.66
N ASN A 104 -20.39 -22.16 4.60
CA ASN A 104 -21.12 -22.10 3.32
C ASN A 104 -20.79 -23.33 2.45
N ALA A 105 -20.34 -23.11 1.21
CA ALA A 105 -19.84 -24.15 0.30
C ALA A 105 -18.30 -24.16 0.19
N ILE A 106 -17.61 -23.56 1.16
CA ILE A 106 -16.15 -23.38 1.18
C ILE A 106 -15.54 -24.41 2.13
N ASP A 107 -14.44 -25.02 1.67
CA ASP A 107 -13.62 -25.94 2.46
C ASP A 107 -12.15 -25.50 2.40
N CYS A 108 -11.69 -24.89 3.49
CA CYS A 108 -10.34 -24.37 3.68
C CYS A 108 -9.27 -25.47 3.83
N ALA A 109 -9.65 -26.75 3.88
CA ALA A 109 -8.70 -27.86 3.78
C ALA A 109 -8.30 -28.16 2.33
N THR A 110 -9.12 -27.73 1.36
CA THR A 110 -8.92 -27.99 -0.09
C THR A 110 -8.64 -26.73 -0.91
N GLN A 111 -8.91 -25.53 -0.36
CA GLN A 111 -8.62 -24.25 -1.00
C GLN A 111 -8.05 -23.25 0.00
N GLN A 112 -7.24 -22.30 -0.47
CA GLN A 112 -6.65 -21.29 0.41
C GLN A 112 -7.72 -20.37 0.99
N CYS A 113 -7.69 -20.19 2.30
CA CYS A 113 -8.49 -19.21 3.04
C CYS A 113 -7.56 -18.17 3.69
N VAL A 114 -8.12 -17.03 4.04
CA VAL A 114 -7.42 -15.89 4.64
C VAL A 114 -8.24 -15.33 5.80
N ILE A 115 -7.59 -14.80 6.82
CA ILE A 115 -8.21 -13.83 7.71
C ILE A 115 -7.92 -12.45 7.13
N ALA A 116 -8.95 -11.72 6.76
CA ALA A 116 -8.83 -10.44 6.09
C ALA A 116 -9.53 -9.33 6.86
N ALA A 117 -9.00 -8.11 6.72
CA ALA A 117 -9.64 -6.87 7.11
C ALA A 117 -9.67 -5.91 5.93
N ALA A 118 -10.84 -5.43 5.51
CA ALA A 118 -10.98 -4.54 4.36
C ALA A 118 -12.28 -3.69 4.42
N PRO A 119 -12.27 -2.42 3.95
CA PRO A 119 -13.49 -1.67 3.69
C PRO A 119 -14.38 -2.38 2.68
N LEU A 120 -15.70 -2.28 2.86
CA LEU A 120 -16.66 -2.86 1.93
C LEU A 120 -16.51 -2.28 0.51
N PRO A 121 -16.71 -3.09 -0.54
CA PRO A 121 -16.86 -2.58 -1.90
C PRO A 121 -17.98 -1.53 -1.95
N GLY A 122 -17.69 -0.38 -2.59
CA GLY A 122 -18.63 0.73 -2.71
C GLY A 122 -18.73 1.66 -1.50
N ALA A 123 -18.17 1.28 -0.34
CA ALA A 123 -18.08 2.19 0.81
C ALA A 123 -16.96 3.24 0.63
N GLU A 124 -15.86 2.85 -0.01
CA GLU A 124 -14.69 3.70 -0.20
C GLU A 124 -14.14 3.65 -1.65
N PRO A 125 -13.47 4.71 -2.13
CA PRO A 125 -12.78 4.70 -3.41
C PRO A 125 -11.78 3.53 -3.52
N PRO A 126 -11.54 2.96 -4.73
CA PRO A 126 -10.68 1.79 -4.90
C PRO A 126 -9.28 1.94 -4.31
N ALA A 127 -8.66 3.13 -4.43
CA ALA A 127 -7.33 3.39 -3.87
C ALA A 127 -7.33 3.37 -2.34
N VAL A 128 -8.36 3.95 -1.71
CA VAL A 128 -8.52 3.93 -0.24
C VAL A 128 -8.74 2.49 0.22
N ARG A 129 -9.63 1.73 -0.44
CA ARG A 129 -9.85 0.33 -0.09
C ARG A 129 -8.58 -0.50 -0.22
N ALA A 130 -7.83 -0.34 -1.31
CA ALA A 130 -6.57 -1.06 -1.53
C ALA A 130 -5.51 -0.74 -0.46
N ALA A 131 -5.36 0.53 -0.07
CA ALA A 131 -4.41 0.93 0.98
C ALA A 131 -4.85 0.47 2.39
N ASN A 132 -6.15 0.22 2.58
CA ASN A 132 -6.76 -0.15 3.84
C ASN A 132 -7.23 -1.61 3.89
N SER A 133 -6.68 -2.47 3.04
CA SER A 133 -6.97 -3.90 3.04
C SER A 133 -5.72 -4.68 3.41
N ALA A 134 -5.88 -5.66 4.30
CA ALA A 134 -4.82 -6.57 4.68
C ALA A 134 -5.38 -7.97 4.90
N GLU A 135 -4.57 -8.98 4.62
CA GLU A 135 -4.96 -10.38 4.78
C GLU A 135 -3.79 -11.24 5.23
N VAL A 136 -4.11 -12.30 5.99
CA VAL A 136 -3.17 -13.34 6.41
C VAL A 136 -3.69 -14.69 5.95
N ALA A 137 -2.88 -15.42 5.19
CA ALA A 137 -3.22 -16.77 4.77
C ALA A 137 -3.37 -17.71 5.98
N VAL A 138 -4.43 -18.53 5.97
CA VAL A 138 -4.70 -19.52 7.01
C VAL A 138 -4.58 -20.93 6.45
N THR A 139 -3.87 -21.81 7.16
CA THR A 139 -3.85 -23.25 6.89
C THR A 139 -4.36 -24.02 8.10
N PHE A 140 -5.35 -24.89 7.87
CA PHE A 140 -5.91 -25.76 8.90
C PHE A 140 -5.04 -27.01 9.08
N ALA A 141 -5.04 -27.56 10.29
CA ALA A 141 -4.40 -28.83 10.58
C ALA A 141 -4.95 -29.93 9.66
N GLY A 142 -4.06 -30.67 9.00
CA GLY A 142 -4.44 -31.71 8.04
C GLY A 142 -4.89 -31.21 6.67
N SER A 143 -4.76 -29.90 6.36
CA SER A 143 -5.04 -29.41 5.01
C SER A 143 -4.08 -30.00 3.98
N ALA A 144 -4.57 -30.24 2.76
CA ALA A 144 -3.74 -30.66 1.64
C ALA A 144 -2.91 -29.50 1.03
N LEU A 145 -3.09 -28.28 1.53
CA LEU A 145 -2.40 -27.08 1.08
C LEU A 145 -0.98 -27.09 1.63
N SER A 146 0.01 -26.85 0.77
CA SER A 146 1.38 -26.62 1.22
C SER A 146 1.45 -25.33 2.04
N PRO A 147 2.05 -25.33 3.24
CA PRO A 147 2.28 -24.10 3.98
C PRO A 147 3.21 -23.21 3.14
N ARG A 148 2.66 -22.14 2.56
CA ARG A 148 3.51 -21.08 1.99
C ARG A 148 4.21 -20.44 3.18
N SER A 149 5.50 -20.75 3.33
CA SER A 149 6.37 -20.08 4.28
C SER A 149 6.29 -18.58 4.03
N THR A 150 6.35 -17.82 5.12
CA THR A 150 6.36 -16.35 5.21
C THR A 150 7.06 -15.62 4.07
N PRO A 151 6.66 -14.38 3.75
CA PRO A 151 7.46 -13.53 2.88
C PRO A 151 8.85 -13.35 3.49
N VAL A 152 9.91 -13.72 2.77
CA VAL A 152 11.26 -13.26 3.06
C VAL A 152 11.27 -11.75 2.84
N PRO A 153 11.60 -10.92 3.85
CA PRO A 153 11.88 -9.52 3.61
C PRO A 153 13.20 -9.42 2.84
N GLY A 154 13.16 -8.77 1.68
CA GLY A 154 14.36 -8.29 1.01
C GLY A 154 14.75 -9.08 -0.23
N SER A 155 14.27 -8.62 -1.38
CA SER A 155 15.12 -8.17 -2.50
C SER A 155 14.23 -7.84 -3.68
N THR A 156 13.50 -6.72 -3.61
CA THR A 156 13.27 -5.97 -4.85
C THR A 156 14.56 -5.23 -5.13
N VAL A 157 15.44 -5.84 -5.93
CA VAL A 157 16.39 -5.06 -6.72
C VAL A 157 15.50 -4.19 -7.60
N ALA A 158 15.35 -2.92 -7.23
CA ALA A 158 14.73 -1.93 -8.08
C ALA A 158 15.50 -1.95 -9.40
N THR A 159 14.90 -2.54 -10.42
CA THR A 159 15.45 -2.38 -11.76
C THR A 159 15.14 -0.95 -12.17
N GLU A 160 16.19 -0.22 -12.55
CA GLU A 160 16.27 1.15 -13.08
C GLU A 160 15.05 1.63 -13.92
N ARG A 161 14.26 0.70 -14.47
CA ARG A 161 13.06 0.99 -15.27
C ARG A 161 11.90 1.59 -14.47
N ASP A 162 11.79 1.39 -13.17
CA ASP A 162 10.66 1.92 -12.37
C ASP A 162 10.73 3.44 -12.12
N ILE A 163 11.85 4.09 -12.44
CA ILE A 163 11.97 5.55 -12.34
C ILE A 163 11.47 6.26 -13.61
N GLN A 164 11.25 5.53 -14.71
CA GLN A 164 10.77 6.10 -15.98
C GLN A 164 9.23 6.25 -16.00
N GLY A 165 8.68 6.94 -15.00
CA GLY A 165 7.26 7.32 -15.00
C GLY A 165 6.97 8.49 -15.95
N PRO A 166 5.71 8.67 -16.41
CA PRO A 166 5.29 9.72 -17.35
C PRO A 166 5.63 11.15 -16.89
N SER A 167 5.92 11.33 -15.60
CA SER A 167 6.35 12.59 -14.99
C SER A 167 7.68 13.11 -15.57
N ILE A 168 8.66 12.26 -15.94
CA ILE A 168 9.95 12.74 -16.47
C ILE A 168 9.77 13.44 -17.82
N VAL A 169 8.85 12.94 -18.65
CA VAL A 169 8.50 13.59 -19.92
C VAL A 169 7.90 14.98 -19.67
N LEU A 170 7.02 15.10 -18.66
CA LEU A 170 6.40 16.37 -18.28
C LEU A 170 7.43 17.38 -17.74
N TRP A 171 8.37 16.92 -16.91
CA TRP A 171 9.50 17.71 -16.40
C TRP A 171 10.47 18.12 -17.53
N GLY A 172 10.72 17.23 -18.50
CA GLY A 172 11.56 17.54 -19.67
C GLY A 172 10.94 18.62 -20.56
N ILE A 173 9.63 18.54 -20.82
CA ILE A 173 8.90 19.55 -21.60
C ILE A 173 8.93 20.90 -20.91
N THR A 174 8.70 20.94 -19.59
CA THR A 174 8.74 22.20 -18.83
C THR A 174 10.15 22.81 -18.79
N ALA A 175 11.20 22.00 -18.64
CA ALA A 175 12.58 22.48 -18.69
C ALA A 175 12.95 23.05 -20.08
N ALA A 176 12.54 22.38 -21.17
CA ALA A 176 12.78 22.87 -22.53
C ALA A 176 12.05 24.20 -22.81
N LEU A 177 10.81 24.35 -22.31
CA LEU A 177 10.06 25.60 -22.40
C LEU A 177 10.75 26.74 -21.66
N LEU A 178 11.24 26.49 -20.44
CA LEU A 178 11.97 27.49 -19.66
C LEU A 178 13.28 27.92 -20.35
N LEU A 179 14.00 26.99 -20.97
CA LEU A 179 15.21 27.29 -21.74
C LEU A 179 14.92 28.11 -23.01
N LEU A 180 13.82 27.82 -23.71
CA LEU A 180 13.39 28.60 -24.88
C LEU A 180 13.02 30.04 -24.49
N VAL A 181 12.28 30.23 -23.40
CA VAL A 181 11.94 31.56 -22.89
C VAL A 181 13.20 32.33 -22.48
N ALA A 182 14.15 31.67 -21.81
CA ALA A 182 15.44 32.27 -21.47
C ALA A 182 16.24 32.67 -22.73
N ALA A 183 16.26 31.84 -23.78
CA ALA A 183 16.95 32.16 -25.03
C ALA A 183 16.31 33.36 -25.76
N VAL A 184 14.98 33.42 -25.83
CA VAL A 184 14.25 34.52 -26.48
C VAL A 184 14.49 35.84 -25.75
N THR A 185 14.48 35.83 -24.41
CA THR A 185 14.74 37.03 -23.61
C THR A 185 16.18 37.53 -23.74
N LEU A 186 17.16 36.62 -23.86
CA LEU A 186 18.56 36.95 -24.13
C LEU A 186 18.79 37.52 -25.54
N ILE A 187 18.10 36.98 -26.55
CA ILE A 187 18.19 37.48 -27.93
C ILE A 187 17.51 38.85 -28.04
N GLY A 188 16.36 39.05 -27.38
CA GLY A 188 15.67 40.34 -27.32
C GLY A 188 16.52 41.42 -26.65
N ARG A 189 17.22 41.09 -25.56
CA ARG A 189 18.16 41.99 -24.87
C ARG A 189 19.41 42.35 -25.66
N ARG A 190 19.81 41.53 -26.64
CA ARG A 190 20.97 41.80 -27.51
C ARG A 190 20.63 42.63 -28.76
N ARG A 191 19.35 42.84 -29.04
CA ARG A 191 18.85 43.59 -30.21
C ARG A 191 18.37 45.00 -29.88
N LEU A 192 18.36 45.39 -28.61
CA LEU A 192 18.15 46.74 -28.09
C LEU A 192 19.50 47.34 -27.68
#